data_AF-A0A9I9DLU5-F1
#
_entry.id   AF-A0A9I9DLU5-F1
#
_cell.length_a   1.000
_cell.length_b   1.000
_cell.length_c   1.000
_cell.angle_alpha   90.00
_cell.angle_beta   90.00
_cell.angle_gamma   90.00
#
_symmetry.space_group_name_H-M   'P 1'
#
loop_
_entity.id
_entity.type
_entity.pdbx_description
1 polymer ?
#
loop_
_entity_poly.entity_id
_entity_poly.type
_entity_poly.pdbx_seq_one_letter_code
_entity_poly.pdbx_strand_id
1 'polypeptide(L)'
;MFALTSIKGIGRRFANIVCKKADVDMNKRAGELTAAELDNLMVVVANPRQFKIPDWFLNRQKDYKDGKYSQVVSNALDMKLRDDLERLKKIRNHRGLRHYWGLRVRGQHTKTTGRRGKTVGVSKKR
;
A
#
# COMPACT_ATOMS: atom_id res chain seq x y z
N MET A 1 -8.97 -1.35 16.52
CA MET A 1 -7.70 -1.07 15.79
C MET A 1 -7.26 -2.19 14.85
N PHE A 2 -6.97 -3.41 15.32
CA PHE A 2 -6.34 -4.47 14.49
C PHE A 2 -7.20 -4.90 13.30
N ALA A 3 -8.52 -4.99 13.46
CA ALA A 3 -9.44 -5.35 12.39
C ALA A 3 -9.32 -4.44 11.16
N LEU A 4 -9.13 -3.13 11.35
CA LEU A 4 -8.96 -2.17 10.25
C LEU A 4 -7.70 -2.44 9.41
N THR A 5 -6.67 -3.08 9.98
CA THR A 5 -5.43 -3.37 9.24
C THR A 5 -5.58 -4.50 8.22
N SER A 6 -6.71 -5.23 8.24
CA SER A 6 -7.06 -6.17 7.18
C SER A 6 -7.31 -5.46 5.84
N ILE A 7 -7.69 -4.17 5.89
CA ILE A 7 -7.98 -3.37 4.71
C ILE A 7 -6.68 -2.91 4.07
N LYS A 8 -6.51 -3.22 2.80
CA LYS A 8 -5.31 -2.86 2.04
C LYS A 8 -5.15 -1.34 1.95
N GLY A 9 -3.99 -0.84 2.35
CA GLY A 9 -3.71 0.60 2.43
C GLY A 9 -3.89 1.21 3.82
N ILE A 10 -4.44 0.46 4.80
CA ILE A 10 -4.52 0.88 6.20
C ILE A 10 -3.49 0.11 7.02
N GLY A 11 -2.47 0.81 7.50
CA GLY A 11 -1.46 0.25 8.42
C GLY A 11 -1.85 0.39 9.89
N ARG A 12 -1.11 -0.27 10.79
CA ARG A 12 -1.32 -0.19 12.25
C ARG A 12 -1.36 1.25 12.77
N ARG A 13 -0.37 2.08 12.40
CA ARG A 13 -0.32 3.48 12.84
C ARG A 13 -1.51 4.29 12.30
N PHE A 14 -1.87 4.06 11.04
CA PHE A 14 -2.99 4.77 10.42
C PHE A 14 -4.32 4.40 11.08
N ALA A 15 -4.57 3.10 11.29
CA ALA A 15 -5.74 2.62 12.02
C ALA A 15 -5.87 3.22 13.42
N ASN A 16 -4.77 3.38 14.16
CA ASN A 16 -4.79 3.98 15.50
C ASN A 16 -5.24 5.46 15.44
N ILE A 17 -4.66 6.25 14.54
CA ILE A 17 -5.04 7.66 14.38
C ILE A 17 -6.50 7.79 13.93
N VAL A 18 -6.93 6.96 12.98
CA VAL A 18 -8.32 6.96 12.51
C VAL A 18 -9.29 6.66 13.64
N CYS A 19 -9.07 5.62 14.46
CA CYS A 19 -9.92 5.32 15.60
C CYS A 19 -9.96 6.49 16.61
N LYS A 20 -8.82 7.12 16.89
CA LYS A 20 -8.73 8.28 17.79
C LYS A 20 -9.40 9.53 17.24
N LYS A 21 -9.48 9.69 15.92
CA LYS A 21 -10.12 10.83 15.26
C LYS A 21 -11.61 10.63 15.03
N ALA A 22 -12.05 9.38 14.96
CA ALA A 22 -13.45 9.00 14.88
C ALA A 22 -14.08 8.82 16.28
N ASP A 23 -13.34 9.13 17.36
CA ASP A 23 -13.75 8.95 18.75
C ASP A 23 -14.27 7.54 19.09
N VAL A 24 -13.70 6.52 18.44
CA VAL A 24 -14.03 5.11 18.68
C VAL A 24 -13.05 4.52 19.69
N ASP A 25 -13.59 3.91 20.75
CA ASP A 25 -12.78 3.19 21.73
C ASP A 25 -12.02 2.03 21.07
N MET A 26 -10.71 1.97 21.35
CA MET A 26 -9.81 0.98 20.78
C MET A 26 -9.98 -0.41 21.39
N ASN A 27 -10.57 -0.51 22.58
CA ASN A 27 -10.80 -1.77 23.30
C ASN A 27 -12.06 -2.50 22.85
N LYS A 28 -13.02 -1.79 22.23
CA LYS A 28 -14.23 -2.39 21.67
C LYS A 28 -13.90 -3.42 20.60
N ARG A 29 -14.69 -4.50 20.54
CA ARG A 29 -14.55 -5.49 19.47
C ARG A 29 -15.16 -4.95 18.18
N ALA A 30 -14.59 -5.34 17.04
CA ALA A 30 -15.06 -4.84 15.74
C ALA A 30 -16.52 -5.21 15.43
N GLY A 31 -17.03 -6.31 15.99
CA GLY A 31 -18.42 -6.73 15.83
C GLY A 31 -19.42 -5.94 16.68
N GLU A 32 -18.96 -5.13 17.63
CA GLU A 32 -19.80 -4.32 18.53
C GLU A 32 -19.96 -2.89 18.02
N LEU A 33 -19.40 -2.57 16.85
CA LEU A 33 -19.46 -1.23 16.26
C LEU A 33 -20.88 -0.93 15.78
N THR A 34 -21.37 0.26 16.14
CA THR A 34 -22.63 0.79 15.62
C THR A 34 -22.46 1.27 14.18
N ALA A 35 -23.57 1.35 13.43
CA ALA A 35 -23.56 1.86 12.05
C ALA A 35 -23.01 3.31 11.99
N ALA A 36 -23.34 4.15 12.97
CA ALA A 36 -22.84 5.52 13.05
C ALA A 36 -21.32 5.59 13.27
N GLU A 37 -20.76 4.73 14.14
CA GLU A 37 -19.31 4.65 14.33
C GLU A 37 -18.60 4.15 13.06
N LEU A 38 -19.22 3.25 12.29
CA LEU A 38 -18.69 2.78 11.01
C LEU A 38 -18.66 3.90 9.96
N ASP A 39 -19.73 4.69 9.85
CA ASP A 39 -19.80 5.82 8.93
C ASP A 39 -18.75 6.88 9.27
N ASN A 40 -18.57 7.19 10.57
CA ASN A 40 -17.52 8.09 11.03
C ASN A 40 -16.13 7.59 10.63
N LEU A 41 -15.83 6.31 10.83
CA LEU A 41 -14.56 5.71 10.39
C LEU A 41 -14.38 5.82 8.88
N MET A 42 -15.43 5.58 8.09
CA MET A 42 -15.39 5.67 6.64
C MET A 42 -15.09 7.10 6.17
N VAL A 43 -15.73 8.10 6.76
CA VAL A 43 -15.51 9.53 6.44
C VAL A 43 -14.09 9.95 6.79
N VAL A 44 -13.56 9.53 7.94
CA VAL A 44 -12.17 9.83 8.35
C VAL A 44 -11.15 9.19 7.40
N VAL A 45 -11.39 7.96 6.94
CA VAL A 45 -10.51 7.26 5.99
C VAL A 45 -10.56 7.91 4.61
N ALA A 46 -11.74 8.33 4.15
CA ALA A 46 -11.92 8.98 2.85
C ALA A 46 -11.28 10.37 2.82
N ASN A 47 -11.44 11.16 3.89
CA ASN A 47 -11.01 12.55 3.97
C ASN A 47 -10.08 12.83 5.18
N PRO A 48 -8.90 12.20 5.27
CA PRO A 48 -8.03 12.30 6.44
C PRO A 48 -7.54 13.73 6.73
N ARG A 49 -7.42 14.56 5.69
CA ARG A 49 -6.98 15.96 5.81
C ARG A 49 -7.96 16.82 6.62
N GLN A 50 -9.27 16.57 6.49
CA GLN A 50 -10.29 17.33 7.22
C GLN A 50 -10.21 17.08 8.73
N PHE A 51 -9.76 15.88 9.13
CA PHE A 51 -9.58 15.47 10.53
C PHE A 51 -8.19 15.83 11.11
N LYS A 52 -7.50 16.78 10.48
CA LYS A 52 -6.17 17.29 10.90
C LYS A 52 -5.09 16.19 10.90
N ILE A 53 -5.18 15.21 10.00
CA ILE A 53 -4.09 14.25 9.78
C ILE A 53 -3.05 14.92 8.84
N PRO A 54 -1.76 14.96 9.21
CA PRO A 54 -0.75 15.62 8.40
C PRO A 54 -0.51 14.95 7.03
N ASP A 55 -0.14 15.76 6.03
CA ASP A 55 0.10 15.30 4.65
C ASP A 55 1.22 14.24 4.56
N TRP A 56 2.26 14.34 5.39
CA TRP A 56 3.36 13.37 5.43
C TRP A 56 2.93 11.96 5.89
N PHE A 57 1.74 11.84 6.49
CA PHE A 57 1.21 10.57 6.97
C PHE A 57 0.42 9.80 5.89
N LEU A 58 0.04 10.47 4.81
CA LEU A 58 -0.73 9.88 3.72
C LEU A 58 0.16 9.01 2.82
N ASN A 59 -0.42 7.96 2.23
CA ASN A 59 0.35 7.01 1.42
C ASN A 59 0.70 7.50 0.01
N ARG A 60 -0.14 8.34 -0.61
CA ARG A 60 0.09 8.90 -1.95
C ARG A 60 0.18 10.42 -1.86
N GLN A 61 1.41 10.87 -1.66
CA GLN A 61 1.75 12.29 -1.53
C GLN A 61 2.10 12.87 -2.90
N LYS A 62 1.56 14.06 -3.21
CA LYS A 62 1.81 14.81 -4.44
C LYS A 62 1.66 13.94 -5.71
N ASP A 63 0.42 13.52 -6.00
CA ASP A 63 0.15 12.69 -7.19
C ASP A 63 0.59 13.40 -8.48
N TYR A 64 1.11 12.65 -9.44
CA TYR A 64 1.71 13.24 -10.65
C TYR A 64 0.68 13.81 -11.63
N LYS A 65 -0.59 13.37 -11.55
CA LYS A 65 -1.70 13.90 -12.36
C LYS A 65 -2.27 15.17 -11.75
N ASP A 66 -2.70 15.06 -10.49
CA ASP A 66 -3.53 16.09 -9.86
C ASP A 66 -2.76 16.97 -8.86
N GLY A 67 -1.52 16.61 -8.49
CA GLY A 67 -0.73 17.30 -7.46
C GLY A 67 -1.25 17.13 -6.03
N LYS A 68 -2.43 16.51 -5.86
CA LYS A 68 -3.11 16.33 -4.58
C LYS A 68 -2.44 15.26 -3.70
N TYR A 69 -2.64 15.39 -2.40
CA TYR A 69 -2.26 14.38 -1.41
C TYR A 69 -3.50 13.59 -1.02
N SER A 70 -3.43 12.27 -1.13
CA SER A 70 -4.57 11.40 -0.87
C SER A 70 -4.15 10.14 -0.11
N GLN A 71 -5.10 9.60 0.65
CA GLN A 71 -5.02 8.25 1.17
C GLN A 71 -5.77 7.33 0.22
N VAL A 72 -5.06 6.39 -0.40
CA VAL A 72 -5.66 5.42 -1.33
C VAL A 72 -5.83 4.08 -0.63
N VAL A 73 -7.02 3.47 -0.76
CA VAL A 73 -7.41 2.25 -0.03
C VAL A 73 -7.97 1.20 -0.99
N SER A 74 -7.82 -0.08 -0.63
CA SER A 74 -8.40 -1.24 -1.33
C SER A 74 -8.09 -1.25 -2.84
N ASN A 75 -9.11 -1.39 -3.69
CA ASN A 75 -8.98 -1.52 -5.14
C ASN A 75 -8.34 -0.29 -5.79
N ALA A 76 -8.61 0.91 -5.26
CA ALA A 76 -8.03 2.13 -5.78
C ALA A 76 -6.49 2.11 -5.67
N LEU A 77 -5.94 1.46 -4.63
CA LEU A 77 -4.49 1.36 -4.45
C LEU A 77 -3.87 0.47 -5.53
N ASP A 78 -4.54 -0.62 -5.88
CA ASP A 78 -4.10 -1.54 -6.94
C ASP A 78 -4.19 -0.90 -8.32
N MET A 79 -5.27 -0.17 -8.60
CA MET A 79 -5.40 0.59 -9.85
C MET A 79 -4.29 1.63 -9.98
N LYS A 80 -4.01 2.40 -8.92
CA LYS A 80 -2.93 3.40 -8.93
C LYS A 80 -1.55 2.75 -9.16
N LEU A 81 -1.27 1.61 -8.54
CA LEU A 81 -0.02 0.88 -8.76
C LEU A 81 0.09 0.39 -10.22
N ARG A 82 -1.01 -0.11 -10.80
CA ARG A 82 -1.04 -0.55 -12.19
C ARG A 82 -0.76 0.61 -13.15
N ASP A 83 -1.44 1.74 -12.98
CA ASP A 83 -1.22 2.96 -13.75
C ASP A 83 0.24 3.43 -13.70
N ASP A 84 0.83 3.45 -12.50
CA ASP A 84 2.22 3.86 -12.30
C ASP A 84 3.19 2.94 -13.06
N LEU A 85 2.96 1.63 -13.05
CA LEU A 85 3.79 0.64 -13.74
C LEU A 85 3.60 0.70 -15.27
N GLU A 86 2.37 0.82 -15.74
CA GLU A 86 2.06 0.93 -17.17
C GLU A 86 2.66 2.19 -17.78
N ARG A 87 2.61 3.32 -17.06
CA ARG A 87 3.28 4.56 -17.46
C ARG A 87 4.78 4.37 -17.65
N LEU A 88 5.46 3.69 -16.71
CA LEU A 88 6.90 3.42 -16.80
C LEU A 88 7.24 2.48 -17.96
N LYS A 89 6.39 1.48 -18.21
CA LYS A 89 6.54 0.55 -19.34
C LYS A 89 6.36 1.26 -20.68
N LYS A 90 5.37 2.15 -20.80
CA LYS A 90 5.09 2.92 -22.03
C LYS A 90 6.26 3.82 -22.44
N ILE A 91 6.90 4.48 -21.48
CA ILE A 91 8.08 5.34 -21.71
C ILE A 91 9.35 4.52 -21.98
N ARG A 92 9.34 3.20 -21.74
CA ARG A 92 10.51 2.30 -21.80
C ARG A 92 11.67 2.75 -20.89
N ASN A 93 11.35 3.31 -19.73
CA ASN A 93 12.35 3.60 -18.69
C ASN A 93 12.98 2.29 -18.20
N HIS A 94 14.28 2.27 -17.88
CA HIS A 94 14.98 1.12 -17.27
C HIS A 94 14.17 0.46 -16.13
N ARG A 95 13.60 1.25 -15.21
CA ARG A 95 12.78 0.70 -14.10
C ARG A 95 11.51 0.00 -14.61
N GLY A 96 10.88 0.56 -15.65
CA GLY A 96 9.71 -0.01 -16.32
C GLY A 96 10.03 -1.31 -17.07
N LEU A 97 11.16 -1.36 -17.78
CA LEU A 97 11.65 -2.56 -18.47
C LEU A 97 11.94 -3.69 -17.47
N ARG A 98 12.55 -3.39 -16.33
CA ARG A 98 12.76 -4.40 -15.28
C ARG A 98 11.45 -4.93 -14.71
N HIS A 99 10.44 -4.08 -14.52
CA HIS A 99 9.09 -4.52 -14.15
C HIS A 99 8.41 -5.34 -15.25
N TYR A 100 8.67 -5.05 -16.52
CA TYR A 100 8.17 -5.83 -17.65
C TYR A 100 8.75 -7.25 -17.65
N TRP A 101 10.06 -7.39 -17.41
CA TRP A 101 10.74 -8.69 -17.29
C TRP A 101 10.57 -9.40 -15.94
N GLY A 102 9.83 -8.83 -14.99
CA GLY A 102 9.65 -9.41 -13.66
C GLY A 102 10.94 -9.44 -12.81
N LEU A 103 11.91 -8.59 -13.11
CA LEU A 103 13.17 -8.50 -12.37
C LEU A 103 13.04 -7.55 -11.17
N ARG A 104 13.82 -7.83 -10.13
CA ARG A 104 14.01 -6.96 -8.96
C ARG A 104 14.45 -5.56 -9.38
N VAL A 105 13.86 -4.47 -8.89
CA VAL A 105 14.11 -3.12 -9.48
C VAL A 105 15.07 -2.20 -8.72
N ARG A 106 15.42 -2.51 -7.47
CA ARG A 106 16.15 -1.61 -6.54
C ARG A 106 17.69 -1.78 -6.58
N GLY A 107 18.27 -2.21 -7.70
CA GLY A 107 19.73 -2.41 -7.81
C GLY A 107 20.28 -3.62 -7.04
N GLN A 108 19.41 -4.56 -6.67
CA GLN A 108 19.81 -5.78 -5.95
C GLN A 108 20.69 -6.68 -6.83
N HIS A 109 21.75 -7.27 -6.26
CA HIS A 109 22.59 -8.25 -6.95
C HIS A 109 21.86 -9.58 -7.17
N THR A 110 21.50 -9.89 -8.42
CA THR A 110 20.70 -11.08 -8.78
C THR A 110 21.54 -12.27 -9.25
N LYS A 111 22.87 -12.24 -9.10
CA LYS A 111 23.74 -13.39 -9.45
C LYS A 111 23.37 -14.61 -8.61
N THR A 112 23.23 -14.45 -7.30
CA THR A 112 22.94 -15.51 -6.32
C THR A 112 21.56 -15.39 -5.69
N THR A 113 21.01 -14.18 -5.56
CA THR A 113 19.74 -13.94 -4.85
C THR A 113 18.55 -13.83 -5.79
N GLY A 114 17.35 -14.22 -5.31
CA GLY A 114 16.11 -14.09 -6.07
C GLY A 114 15.94 -15.11 -7.20
N ARG A 115 16.72 -16.20 -7.18
CA ARG A 115 16.53 -17.36 -8.04
C ARG A 115 15.28 -18.13 -7.62
N ARG A 116 14.51 -18.61 -8.60
CA ARG A 116 13.34 -19.49 -8.41
C ARG A 116 13.67 -20.86 -9.02
N GLY A 117 13.26 -21.95 -8.37
CA GLY A 117 13.57 -23.33 -8.78
C GLY A 117 14.43 -24.07 -7.75
N LYS A 118 14.62 -25.39 -7.94
CA LYS A 118 15.48 -26.21 -7.08
C LYS A 118 16.95 -25.82 -7.27
N THR A 119 17.73 -25.83 -6.18
CA THR A 119 19.18 -25.67 -6.25
C THR A 119 19.75 -26.81 -7.10
N VAL A 120 20.28 -26.47 -8.27
CA VAL A 120 21.03 -27.44 -9.09
C VAL A 120 22.36 -27.63 -8.36
N GLY A 121 22.48 -28.73 -7.62
CA GLY A 121 23.75 -29.15 -7.04
C GLY A 121 24.79 -29.42 -8.14
N VAL A 122 26.06 -29.50 -7.78
CA VAL A 122 27.12 -29.88 -8.72
C VAL A 122 26.96 -31.36 -9.08
N SER A 123 26.57 -31.68 -10.31
CA SER A 123 26.64 -33.06 -10.80
C SER A 123 28.09 -33.36 -11.19
N LYS A 124 28.82 -34.08 -10.33
CA LYS A 124 30.09 -34.70 -10.74
C LYS A 124 29.76 -35.89 -11.64
N LYS A 125 30.38 -35.93 -12.82
CA LYS A 125 30.39 -37.13 -13.67
C LYS A 125 31.12 -38.22 -12.88
N ARG A 126 30.46 -39.37 -12.67
CA ARG A 126 31.15 -40.60 -12.24
C ARG A 126 31.98 -41.13 -13.40
#